data_AF-A0A1F3M2L2-F1
#
_entry.id   AF-A0A1F3M2L2-F1
#
_cell.length_a   1.000
_cell.length_b   1.000
_cell.length_c   1.000
_cell.angle_alpha   90.00
_cell.angle_beta   90.00
_cell.angle_gamma   90.00
#
_symmetry.space_group_name_H-M   'P 1'
#
loop_
_entity.id
_entity.type
_entity.pdbx_description
1 polymer ?
#
loop_
_entity_poly.entity_id
_entity_poly.type
_entity_poly.pdbx_seq_one_letter_code
_entity_poly.pdbx_strand_id
1 'polypeptide(L)'
;KFVRIIIKQKTGQYSVAIKLKLIIVNTMQIKVLNIGITELPYLQEGIDQYLKRLKHYVPVEMINTPRIRTGKTASPDQTKEQEGNIIIRHLTGAETAVLLDERGKQMTSQDFSRYLQRYMNQGVKTLTFITGGAFGFSGAVYDRVKERISLSSMT
;
A
#
# COMPACT_ATOMS: atom_id res chain seq x y z
N LYS A 1 -9.59 3.68 20.38
CA LYS A 1 -9.71 4.15 21.78
C LYS A 1 -9.04 5.52 21.87
N PHE A 2 -9.83 6.59 21.91
CA PHE A 2 -9.37 7.98 22.05
C PHE A 2 -8.78 8.19 23.45
N VAL A 3 -7.58 8.78 23.56
CA VAL A 3 -7.02 9.20 24.85
C VAL A 3 -7.40 10.68 25.05
N ARG A 4 -8.29 10.96 26.00
CA ARG A 4 -8.56 12.32 26.49
C ARG A 4 -7.39 12.76 27.35
N ILE A 5 -6.77 13.90 27.01
CA ILE A 5 -5.78 14.57 27.85
C ILE A 5 -6.48 15.75 28.53
N ILE A 6 -6.69 15.68 29.84
CA ILE A 6 -7.07 16.82 30.68
C ILE A 6 -5.79 17.35 31.33
N ILE A 7 -5.36 18.55 30.95
CA ILE A 7 -4.21 19.24 31.54
C ILE A 7 -4.71 20.05 32.73
N LYS A 8 -4.33 19.67 33.96
CA LYS A 8 -4.40 20.56 35.12
C LYS A 8 -3.00 21.07 35.44
N GLN A 9 -2.80 22.38 35.31
CA GLN A 9 -1.62 23.07 35.83
C GLN A 9 -1.66 23.12 37.36
N LYS A 10 -0.56 22.71 38.00
CA LYS A 10 0.06 23.42 39.13
C LYS A 10 1.49 22.95 39.36
N THR A 11 2.40 23.93 39.43
CA THR A 11 3.68 23.95 40.15
C THR A 11 4.72 22.85 39.91
N GLY A 12 5.81 23.20 39.19
CA GLY A 12 7.18 22.85 39.63
C GLY A 12 7.87 21.61 39.03
N GLN A 13 7.29 20.89 38.07
CA GLN A 13 7.93 19.69 37.50
C GLN A 13 7.75 19.55 35.98
N TYR A 14 7.50 20.69 35.30
CA TYR A 14 7.33 20.78 33.85
C TYR A 14 8.68 20.89 33.16
N SER A 15 9.39 19.78 32.96
CA SER A 15 10.44 19.69 31.92
C SER A 15 10.86 18.27 31.58
N VAL A 16 10.67 17.30 32.48
CA VAL A 16 11.20 15.93 32.26
C VAL A 16 10.16 14.97 31.67
N ALA A 17 8.86 15.18 31.91
CA ALA A 17 7.81 14.26 31.48
C ALA A 17 7.18 14.56 30.10
N ILE A 18 7.33 15.75 29.52
CA ILE A 18 6.96 16.03 28.11
C ILE A 18 8.02 15.41 27.15
N LYS A 19 9.13 14.94 27.72
CA LYS A 19 10.12 14.06 27.10
C LYS A 19 9.77 12.55 27.24
N LEU A 20 8.52 12.21 27.59
CA LEU A 20 7.83 11.07 26.99
C LEU A 20 7.66 11.49 25.52
N LYS A 21 8.69 11.32 24.67
CA LYS A 21 8.71 10.21 23.72
C LYS A 21 7.29 9.72 23.52
N LEU A 22 6.52 10.59 22.85
CA LEU A 22 5.51 10.23 21.88
C LEU A 22 5.89 8.82 21.46
N ILE A 23 5.16 7.86 22.02
CA ILE A 23 5.35 6.44 21.77
C ILE A 23 5.71 6.37 20.31
N ILE A 24 6.89 5.83 20.00
CA ILE A 24 7.22 5.49 18.61
C ILE A 24 6.14 4.46 18.28
N VAL A 25 4.98 4.97 17.87
CA VAL A 25 3.98 4.23 17.14
C VAL A 25 4.81 3.82 15.96
N ASN A 26 5.08 2.52 15.88
CA ASN A 26 5.72 1.96 14.73
C ASN A 26 4.70 2.22 13.60
N THR A 27 4.81 3.38 12.96
CA THR A 27 3.79 3.85 12.04
C THR A 27 3.85 2.93 10.84
N MET A 28 2.75 2.25 10.57
CA MET A 28 2.56 1.48 9.35
C MET A 28 3.00 2.33 8.15
N GLN A 29 3.81 1.78 7.25
CA GLN A 29 4.05 2.35 5.94
C GLN A 29 3.11 1.69 4.93
N ILE A 30 2.67 2.48 3.94
CA ILE A 30 1.97 1.97 2.78
C ILE A 30 2.95 1.92 1.62
N LYS A 31 3.00 0.79 0.92
CA LYS A 31 3.77 0.62 -0.31
C LYS A 31 2.79 0.38 -1.46
N VAL A 32 3.03 1.02 -2.59
CA VAL A 32 2.30 0.79 -3.83
C VAL A 32 3.29 0.20 -4.83
N LEU A 33 3.17 -1.09 -5.09
CA LEU A 33 3.98 -1.79 -6.08
C LEU A 33 3.23 -1.79 -7.41
N ASN A 34 3.74 -1.01 -8.36
CA ASN A 34 3.17 -0.88 -9.68
C ASN A 34 3.97 -1.67 -10.72
N ILE A 35 3.28 -2.54 -11.46
CA ILE A 35 3.88 -3.26 -12.57
C ILE A 35 3.97 -2.38 -13.81
N GLY A 36 5.20 -2.01 -14.15
CA GLY A 36 5.52 -1.10 -15.25
C GLY A 36 5.76 0.33 -14.80
N ILE A 37 5.73 1.25 -15.77
CA ILE A 37 6.02 2.67 -15.58
C ILE A 37 4.84 3.53 -16.03
N THR A 38 4.61 4.64 -15.32
CA THR A 38 3.65 5.67 -15.73
C THR A 38 4.31 6.59 -16.75
N GLU A 39 3.91 6.50 -18.01
CA GLU A 39 4.56 7.23 -19.12
C GLU A 39 3.91 8.60 -19.38
N LEU A 40 2.65 8.78 -19.00
CA LEU A 40 1.90 10.01 -19.26
C LEU A 40 2.20 11.07 -18.18
N PRO A 41 2.74 12.25 -18.55
CA PRO A 41 3.17 13.26 -17.57
C PRO A 41 2.06 13.71 -16.61
N TYR A 42 0.84 13.93 -17.12
CA TYR A 42 -0.27 14.39 -16.28
C TYR A 42 -0.70 13.35 -15.22
N LEU A 43 -0.52 12.05 -15.49
CA LEU A 43 -0.76 11.00 -14.51
C LEU A 43 0.31 11.02 -13.43
N GLN A 44 1.57 11.22 -13.81
CA GLN A 44 2.68 11.34 -12.87
C GLN A 44 2.49 12.56 -11.95
N GLU A 45 2.11 13.72 -12.51
CA GLU A 45 1.77 14.91 -11.73
C GLU A 45 0.64 14.64 -10.73
N GLY A 46 -0.42 13.96 -11.17
CA GLY A 46 -1.53 13.56 -10.29
C GLY A 46 -1.08 12.66 -9.15
N ILE A 47 -0.28 11.64 -9.45
CA ILE A 47 0.31 10.72 -8.46
C ILE A 47 1.12 11.52 -7.44
N ASP A 48 2.03 12.40 -7.89
CA ASP A 48 2.91 13.18 -7.02
C ASP A 48 2.11 14.11 -6.10
N GLN A 49 1.03 14.71 -6.59
CA GLN A 49 0.13 15.51 -5.77
C GLN A 49 -0.49 14.69 -4.62
N TYR A 50 -0.97 13.48 -4.90
CA TYR A 50 -1.54 12.61 -3.87
C TYR A 50 -0.48 12.08 -2.89
N LEU A 51 0.70 11.66 -3.38
CA LEU A 51 1.81 11.23 -2.52
C LEU A 51 2.27 12.36 -1.58
N LYS A 52 2.35 13.60 -2.09
CA LYS A 52 2.70 14.78 -1.29
C LYS A 52 1.68 15.05 -0.19
N ARG A 53 0.40 14.78 -0.41
CA ARG A 53 -0.66 14.91 0.61
C ARG A 53 -0.59 13.77 1.63
N LEU A 54 -0.46 12.53 1.15
CA LEU A 54 -0.49 11.33 1.98
C LEU A 54 0.67 11.23 2.97
N LYS A 55 1.87 11.68 2.59
CA LYS A 55 3.06 11.62 3.47
C LYS A 55 2.89 12.33 4.82
N HIS A 56 1.95 13.27 4.93
CA HIS A 56 1.65 13.97 6.19
C HIS A 56 0.84 13.10 7.17
N TYR A 57 0.21 12.03 6.68
CA TYR A 57 -0.65 11.13 7.46
C TYR A 57 -0.02 9.76 7.68
N VAL A 58 0.64 9.23 6.66
CA VAL A 58 1.25 7.89 6.67
C VAL A 58 2.44 7.88 5.70
N PRO A 59 3.57 7.25 6.07
CA PRO A 59 4.65 7.03 5.10
C PRO A 59 4.10 6.25 3.91
N VAL A 60 4.22 6.81 2.71
CA VAL A 60 3.83 6.14 1.46
C VAL A 60 5.02 6.08 0.53
N GLU A 61 5.27 4.90 -0.01
CA GLU A 61 6.29 4.63 -1.01
C GLU A 61 5.62 4.08 -2.27
N MET A 62 6.00 4.59 -3.45
CA MET A 62 5.60 4.03 -4.73
C MET A 62 6.81 3.38 -5.40
N ILE A 63 6.68 2.11 -5.77
CA ILE A 63 7.71 1.32 -6.43
C ILE A 63 7.19 0.95 -7.81
N ASN A 64 7.85 1.45 -8.85
CA ASN A 64 7.56 1.08 -10.23
C ASN A 64 8.55 0.01 -10.68
N THR A 65 8.05 -1.11 -11.21
CA THR A 65 8.93 -2.11 -11.80
C THR A 65 9.34 -1.69 -13.20
N PRO A 66 10.53 -2.08 -13.69
CA PRO A 66 10.88 -1.87 -15.07
C PRO A 66 9.86 -2.55 -16.00
N ARG A 67 9.60 -1.92 -17.16
CA ARG A 67 8.77 -2.51 -18.21
C ARG A 67 9.39 -3.83 -18.65
N ILE A 68 8.61 -4.90 -18.59
CA ILE A 68 9.03 -6.20 -19.13
C ILE A 68 8.99 -6.08 -20.65
N ARG A 69 10.15 -6.28 -21.28
CA ARG A 69 10.25 -6.39 -22.73
C ARG A 69 9.87 -7.82 -23.12
N THR A 70 8.59 -8.12 -23.11
CA THR A 70 8.09 -9.35 -23.72
C THR A 70 8.28 -9.23 -25.23
N GLY A 71 8.94 -10.22 -25.85
CA GLY A 71 9.03 -10.28 -27.30
C GLY A 71 7.63 -10.23 -27.93
N LYS A 72 7.51 -9.76 -29.17
CA LYS A 72 6.21 -9.61 -29.87
C LYS A 72 5.33 -10.88 -29.89
N THR A 73 5.90 -12.04 -29.55
CA THR A 73 5.27 -13.37 -29.56
C THR A 73 4.92 -13.93 -28.18
N ALA A 74 5.19 -13.19 -27.09
CA ALA A 74 4.92 -13.72 -25.76
C ALA A 74 3.42 -13.81 -25.49
N SER A 75 2.99 -14.96 -24.99
CA SER A 75 1.59 -15.17 -24.61
C SER A 75 1.21 -14.33 -23.38
N PRO A 76 -0.10 -14.03 -23.18
CA PRO A 76 -0.59 -13.40 -21.96
C PRO A 76 -0.15 -14.15 -20.69
N ASP A 77 -0.15 -15.48 -20.71
CA ASP A 77 0.27 -16.30 -19.57
C ASP A 77 1.76 -16.16 -19.26
N GLN A 78 2.62 -16.16 -20.28
CA GLN A 78 4.05 -15.90 -20.09
C GLN A 78 4.31 -14.49 -19.53
N THR A 79 3.56 -13.50 -20.00
CA THR A 79 3.65 -12.12 -19.49
C THR A 79 3.29 -12.08 -18.00
N LYS A 80 2.15 -12.66 -17.61
CA LYS A 80 1.71 -12.75 -16.21
C LYS A 80 2.75 -13.46 -15.34
N GLU A 81 3.34 -14.56 -15.81
CA GLU A 81 4.36 -15.29 -15.06
C GLU A 81 5.63 -14.46 -14.85
N GLN A 82 6.08 -13.72 -15.88
CA GLN A 82 7.23 -12.83 -15.75
C GLN A 82 6.96 -11.68 -14.76
N GLU A 83 5.80 -11.03 -14.87
CA GLU A 83 5.36 -9.98 -13.94
C GLU A 83 5.21 -10.52 -12.52
N GLY A 84 4.59 -11.68 -12.37
CA GLY A 84 4.39 -12.33 -11.08
C GLY A 84 5.69 -12.68 -10.37
N ASN A 85 6.70 -13.14 -11.10
CA ASN A 85 8.03 -13.36 -10.54
C ASN A 85 8.67 -12.07 -9.99
N ILE A 86 8.45 -10.93 -10.65
CA ILE A 86 8.91 -9.63 -10.15
C ILE A 86 8.15 -9.25 -8.88
N ILE A 87 6.82 -9.41 -8.87
CA ILE A 87 5.98 -9.13 -7.68
C ILE A 87 6.49 -9.93 -6.48
N ILE A 88 6.64 -11.24 -6.63
CA ILE A 88 7.03 -12.16 -5.55
C ILE A 88 8.39 -11.77 -4.98
N ARG A 89 9.36 -11.38 -5.82
CA ARG A 89 10.69 -10.91 -5.38
C ARG A 89 10.64 -9.62 -4.55
N HIS A 90 9.63 -8.77 -4.76
CA HIS A 90 9.44 -7.55 -3.98
C HIS A 90 8.73 -7.79 -2.65
N LEU A 91 8.22 -8.99 -2.39
CA LEU A 91 7.52 -9.35 -1.16
C LEU A 91 8.47 -10.02 -0.18
N THR A 92 8.81 -9.31 0.89
CA THR A 92 9.82 -9.69 1.90
C THR A 92 9.35 -10.73 2.93
N GLY A 93 8.12 -11.24 2.81
CA GLY A 93 7.55 -12.23 3.74
C GLY A 93 6.87 -11.62 4.97
N ALA A 94 7.39 -10.50 5.49
CA ALA A 94 6.89 -9.84 6.70
C ALA A 94 5.83 -8.75 6.44
N GLU A 95 5.62 -8.36 5.19
CA GLU A 95 4.61 -7.37 4.81
C GLU A 95 3.24 -8.01 4.53
N THR A 96 2.17 -7.26 4.78
CA THR A 96 0.83 -7.62 4.31
C THR A 96 0.69 -7.13 2.87
N ALA A 97 0.22 -7.99 1.97
CA ALA A 97 0.04 -7.64 0.56
C ALA A 97 -1.43 -7.76 0.15
N VAL A 98 -1.85 -6.89 -0.76
CA VAL A 98 -3.21 -6.77 -1.27
C VAL A 98 -3.15 -6.52 -2.77
N LEU A 99 -3.86 -7.33 -3.56
CA LEU A 99 -3.96 -7.09 -5.00
C LEU A 99 -5.10 -6.10 -5.29
N LEU A 100 -4.84 -5.15 -6.19
CA LEU A 100 -5.89 -4.36 -6.82
C LEU A 100 -6.36 -5.10 -8.07
N ASP A 101 -7.54 -5.70 -7.99
CA ASP A 101 -8.04 -6.69 -8.95
C ASP A 101 -9.57 -6.56 -9.07
N GLU A 102 -10.13 -6.57 -10.29
CA GLU A 102 -11.56 -6.36 -10.48
C GLU A 102 -12.44 -7.43 -9.81
N ARG A 103 -11.88 -8.63 -9.55
CA ARG A 103 -12.53 -9.75 -8.85
C ARG A 103 -12.35 -9.68 -7.33
N GLY A 104 -11.75 -8.60 -6.84
CA GLY A 104 -11.57 -8.33 -5.42
C GLY A 104 -12.85 -7.87 -4.72
N LYS A 105 -12.76 -7.71 -3.40
CA LYS A 105 -13.86 -7.16 -2.60
C LYS A 105 -14.04 -5.67 -2.91
N GLN A 106 -15.24 -5.26 -3.30
CA GLN A 106 -15.60 -3.85 -3.38
C GLN A 106 -15.82 -3.26 -1.99
N MET A 107 -15.42 -2.00 -1.81
CA MET A 107 -15.53 -1.28 -0.55
C MET A 107 -16.00 0.14 -0.80
N THR A 108 -16.88 0.64 0.07
CA THR A 108 -17.09 2.09 0.17
C THR A 108 -15.85 2.76 0.76
N SER A 109 -15.73 4.08 0.62
CA SER A 109 -14.64 4.83 1.25
C SER A 109 -14.61 4.66 2.78
N GLN A 110 -15.76 4.56 3.43
CA GLN A 110 -15.85 4.31 4.88
C GLN A 110 -15.38 2.89 5.23
N ASP A 111 -15.72 1.89 4.42
CA ASP A 111 -15.21 0.52 4.59
C ASP A 111 -13.70 0.45 4.40
N PHE A 112 -13.17 1.11 3.37
CA PHE A 112 -11.74 1.16 3.11
C PHE A 112 -10.97 1.86 4.24
N SER A 113 -11.53 2.92 4.82
CA SER A 113 -10.94 3.59 6.00
C SER A 113 -10.86 2.64 7.21
N ARG A 114 -11.95 1.92 7.52
CA ARG A 114 -11.95 0.90 8.58
C ARG A 114 -10.97 -0.23 8.29
N TYR A 115 -10.87 -0.62 7.02
CA TYR A 115 -9.95 -1.63 6.56
C TYR A 115 -8.48 -1.25 6.83
N LEU A 116 -8.06 -0.04 6.47
CA LEU A 116 -6.72 0.46 6.80
C LEU A 116 -6.50 0.55 8.33
N GLN A 117 -7.51 1.02 9.07
CA GLN A 117 -7.42 1.13 10.53
C GLN A 117 -7.20 -0.21 11.21
N ARG A 118 -7.78 -1.30 10.68
CA ARG A 118 -7.55 -2.67 11.20
C ARG A 118 -6.07 -3.03 11.15
N TYR A 119 -5.38 -2.75 10.04
CA TYR A 119 -3.95 -3.04 9.90
C TYR A 119 -3.08 -2.19 10.83
N MET A 120 -3.42 -0.91 10.98
CA MET A 120 -2.75 -0.04 11.95
C MET A 120 -2.91 -0.58 13.39
N ASN A 121 -4.11 -1.03 13.77
CA ASN A 121 -4.37 -1.59 15.09
C ASN A 121 -3.67 -2.94 15.33
N GLN A 122 -3.44 -3.73 14.27
CA GLN A 122 -2.70 -4.99 14.33
C GLN A 122 -1.18 -4.80 14.42
N GLY A 123 -0.69 -3.57 14.29
CA GLY A 123 0.74 -3.28 14.29
C GLY A 123 1.46 -3.74 13.02
N VAL A 124 0.73 -3.88 11.91
CA VAL A 124 1.35 -4.17 10.60
C VAL A 124 2.34 -3.07 10.26
N LYS A 125 3.59 -3.46 9.98
CA LYS A 125 4.65 -2.51 9.63
C LYS A 125 4.51 -1.99 8.21
N THR A 126 4.18 -2.87 7.26
CA THR A 126 4.09 -2.55 5.84
C THR A 126 2.85 -3.18 5.24
N LEU A 127 1.99 -2.33 4.65
CA LEU A 127 0.84 -2.74 3.85
C LEU A 127 1.11 -2.39 2.39
N THR A 128 1.17 -3.41 1.54
CA THR A 128 1.57 -3.30 0.13
C THR A 128 0.38 -3.52 -0.78
N PHE A 129 -0.04 -2.48 -1.49
CA PHE A 129 -0.99 -2.57 -2.59
C PHE A 129 -0.25 -2.85 -3.89
N ILE A 130 -0.77 -3.76 -4.69
CA ILE A 130 -0.11 -4.23 -5.93
C ILE A 130 -1.06 -4.01 -7.09
N THR A 131 -0.63 -3.27 -8.12
CA THR A 131 -1.33 -3.18 -9.41
C THR A 131 -0.71 -4.16 -10.40
N GLY A 132 -1.56 -4.90 -11.11
CA GLY A 132 -1.13 -5.86 -12.14
C GLY A 132 -0.87 -5.18 -13.48
N GLY A 133 -0.27 -5.94 -14.41
CA GLY A 133 -0.21 -5.55 -15.81
C GLY A 133 -1.55 -5.73 -16.52
N ALA A 134 -1.57 -5.53 -17.84
CA ALA A 134 -2.79 -5.55 -18.66
C ALA A 134 -3.58 -6.88 -18.63
N PHE A 135 -2.93 -7.99 -18.25
CA PHE A 135 -3.54 -9.32 -18.20
C PHE A 135 -3.86 -9.79 -16.77
N GLY A 136 -3.64 -8.94 -15.76
CA GLY A 136 -3.82 -9.30 -14.35
C GLY A 136 -2.62 -10.05 -13.76
N PHE A 137 -2.86 -10.94 -12.81
CA PHE A 137 -1.82 -11.61 -12.03
C PHE A 137 -1.65 -13.09 -12.42
N SER A 138 -0.45 -13.64 -12.21
CA SER A 138 -0.21 -15.08 -12.36
C SER A 138 -0.83 -15.89 -11.21
N GLY A 139 -1.00 -17.20 -11.43
CA GLY A 139 -1.47 -18.12 -10.39
C GLY A 139 -0.59 -18.08 -9.14
N ALA A 140 0.73 -18.02 -9.32
CA ALA A 140 1.68 -17.91 -8.22
C ALA A 140 1.47 -16.65 -7.34
N VAL A 141 1.07 -15.52 -7.93
CA VAL A 141 0.75 -14.31 -7.17
C VAL A 141 -0.55 -14.46 -6.40
N TYR A 142 -1.59 -15.02 -7.02
CA TYR A 142 -2.84 -15.35 -6.31
C TYR A 142 -2.64 -16.37 -5.20
N ASP A 143 -1.67 -17.26 -5.34
CA ASP A 143 -1.29 -18.20 -4.29
C ASP A 143 -0.56 -17.52 -3.14
N ARG A 144 0.32 -16.56 -3.46
CA ARG A 144 1.10 -15.81 -2.48
C ARG A 144 0.30 -14.74 -1.74
N VAL A 145 -0.67 -14.12 -2.40
CA VAL A 145 -1.44 -12.96 -1.91
C VAL A 145 -2.93 -13.28 -2.00
N LYS A 146 -3.53 -13.56 -0.83
CA LYS A 146 -4.94 -13.99 -0.75
C LYS A 146 -5.93 -12.83 -0.73
N GLU A 147 -5.50 -11.64 -0.31
CA GLU A 147 -6.38 -10.49 -0.22
C GLU A 147 -6.42 -9.68 -1.51
N ARG A 148 -7.63 -9.28 -1.92
CA ARG A 148 -7.91 -8.59 -3.17
C ARG A 148 -8.98 -7.54 -2.96
N ILE A 149 -8.77 -6.34 -3.49
CA ILE A 149 -9.73 -5.23 -3.47
C ILE A 149 -10.03 -4.82 -4.90
N SER A 150 -11.31 -4.62 -5.17
CA SER A 150 -11.80 -4.10 -6.45
C SER A 150 -12.11 -2.61 -6.31
N LEU A 151 -11.55 -1.80 -7.22
CA LEU A 151 -11.81 -0.36 -7.28
C LEU A 151 -13.12 -0.03 -8.00
N SER A 152 -13.58 -0.93 -8.87
CA SER A 152 -14.78 -0.76 -9.69
C SER A 152 -15.22 -2.11 -10.28
N SER A 153 -16.49 -2.20 -10.68
CA SER A 153 -16.97 -3.29 -11.54
C SER A 153 -16.46 -3.17 -13.00
N MET A 154 -15.83 -2.06 -13.35
CA MET A 154 -15.25 -1.78 -14.67
C MET A 154 -13.79 -2.26 -14.77
N THR A 155 -13.32 -2.43 -16.00
CA THR A 155 -11.93 -2.75 -16.35
C THR A 155 -11.17 -1.49 -16.79
#